data_AF-X1RDU0-F1
#
_entry.id   AF-X1RDU0-F1
#
_cell.length_a   1.000
_cell.length_b   1.000
_cell.length_c   1.000
_cell.angle_alpha   90.00
_cell.angle_beta   90.00
_cell.angle_gamma   90.00
#
_symmetry.space_group_name_H-M   'P 1'
#
loop_
_entity.id
_entity.type
_entity.pdbx_description
1 polymer ?
#
loop_
_entity_poly.entity_id
_entity_poly.type
_entity_poly.pdbx_seq_one_letter_code
_entity_poly.pdbx_strand_id
1 'polypeptide(L)'
;HSIYKAIKKIKVYKNINAPKELITRYFTEDVPTGLVPMASLGEFLEISTPIIDSIINLSSILCGIDFKKEGRNILNLNLANYITKQIKGEDKFEVKKSSKAQIST
;
A
#
# COMPACT_ATOMS: atom_id res chain seq x y z
N HIS A 1 -22.37 -2.03 -17.42
CA HIS A 1 -21.26 -2.84 -17.99
C HIS A 1 -20.38 -3.31 -16.82
N SER A 2 -19.93 -4.57 -16.73
CA SER A 2 -19.12 -5.06 -15.60
C SER A 2 -17.63 -5.07 -15.92
N ILE A 3 -16.77 -4.91 -14.90
CA ILE A 3 -15.30 -5.00 -15.04
C ILE A 3 -14.88 -6.32 -15.70
N TYR A 4 -15.53 -7.44 -15.32
CA TYR A 4 -15.32 -8.73 -15.96
C TYR A 4 -15.50 -8.69 -17.49
N LYS A 5 -16.60 -8.07 -17.96
CA LYS A 5 -16.87 -7.94 -19.40
C LYS A 5 -15.88 -7.00 -20.07
N ALA A 6 -15.42 -5.97 -19.37
CA ALA A 6 -14.42 -5.03 -19.90
C ALA A 6 -13.07 -5.72 -20.12
N ILE A 7 -12.54 -6.42 -19.10
CA ILE A 7 -11.23 -7.10 -19.18
C ILE A 7 -11.23 -8.17 -20.28
N LYS A 8 -12.29 -9.00 -20.36
CA LYS A 8 -12.38 -10.07 -21.37
C LYS A 8 -12.44 -9.58 -22.82
N LYS A 9 -12.81 -8.32 -23.07
CA LYS A 9 -12.85 -7.75 -24.42
C LYS A 9 -11.47 -7.32 -24.94
N ILE A 10 -10.46 -7.24 -24.09
CA ILE A 10 -9.11 -6.78 -24.46
C ILE A 10 -8.38 -7.93 -25.17
N LYS A 11 -8.33 -7.87 -26.51
CA LYS A 11 -7.73 -8.93 -27.34
C LYS A 11 -6.27 -9.25 -26.98
N VAL A 12 -5.49 -8.25 -26.57
CA VAL A 12 -4.07 -8.39 -26.20
C VAL A 12 -3.88 -9.28 -24.95
N TYR A 13 -4.84 -9.30 -24.02
CA TYR A 13 -4.75 -10.12 -22.81
C TYR A 13 -5.03 -11.60 -23.04
N LYS A 14 -5.53 -11.99 -24.23
CA LYS A 14 -5.92 -13.38 -24.52
C LYS A 14 -4.75 -14.38 -24.40
N ASN A 15 -3.54 -13.93 -24.66
CA ASN A 15 -2.35 -14.79 -24.70
C ASN A 15 -1.38 -14.53 -23.52
N ILE A 16 -1.81 -13.73 -22.53
CA ILE A 16 -1.02 -13.47 -21.32
C ILE A 16 -1.40 -14.54 -20.29
N ASN A 17 -0.46 -15.44 -19.99
CA ASN A 17 -0.65 -16.49 -18.99
C ASN A 17 -0.09 -16.06 -17.64
N ALA A 18 -0.67 -16.61 -16.58
CA ALA A 18 -0.11 -16.49 -15.24
C ALA A 18 1.27 -17.18 -15.16
N PRO A 19 2.18 -16.68 -14.32
CA PRO A 19 3.43 -17.38 -14.00
C PRO A 19 3.18 -18.80 -13.48
N LYS A 20 4.17 -19.68 -13.66
CA LYS A 20 4.12 -21.07 -13.15
C LYS A 20 4.45 -21.18 -11.66
N GLU A 21 5.14 -20.19 -11.13
CA GLU A 21 5.51 -20.11 -9.72
C GLU A 21 4.54 -19.21 -8.96
N LEU A 22 4.30 -19.52 -7.69
CA LEU A 22 3.40 -18.75 -6.83
C LEU A 22 4.03 -17.41 -6.45
N ILE A 23 5.26 -17.43 -5.95
CA ILE A 23 5.97 -16.22 -5.52
C ILE A 23 6.66 -15.63 -6.75
N THR A 24 6.23 -14.43 -7.13
CA THR A 24 6.77 -13.70 -8.28
C THR A 24 6.90 -12.23 -7.94
N ARG A 25 7.42 -11.44 -8.89
CA ARG A 25 7.45 -9.98 -8.77
C ARG A 25 6.07 -9.34 -8.56
N TYR A 26 4.98 -10.00 -8.92
CA TYR A 26 3.63 -9.51 -8.58
C TYR A 26 3.41 -9.38 -7.07
N PHE A 27 4.12 -10.19 -6.26
CA PHE A 27 4.12 -10.04 -4.80
C PHE A 27 5.30 -9.19 -4.34
N THR A 28 6.51 -9.58 -4.72
CA THR A 28 7.74 -8.99 -4.16
C THR A 28 8.02 -7.57 -4.65
N GLU A 29 7.37 -7.11 -5.73
CA GLU A 29 7.46 -5.74 -6.26
C GLU A 29 6.17 -4.95 -5.96
N ASP A 30 5.01 -5.43 -6.42
CA ASP A 30 3.76 -4.63 -6.39
C ASP A 30 3.18 -4.46 -4.98
N VAL A 31 3.37 -5.42 -4.07
CA VAL A 31 2.89 -5.31 -2.69
C VAL A 31 3.68 -4.25 -1.91
N PRO A 32 5.02 -4.36 -1.77
CA PRO A 32 5.79 -3.37 -1.01
C PRO A 32 5.88 -2.00 -1.69
N THR A 33 5.71 -1.90 -3.01
CA THR A 33 5.87 -0.62 -3.73
C THR A 33 4.57 0.01 -4.25
N GLY A 34 3.47 -0.75 -4.29
CA GLY A 34 2.15 -0.28 -4.69
C GLY A 34 1.15 -0.31 -3.53
N LEU A 35 0.86 -1.49 -2.98
CA LEU A 35 -0.19 -1.63 -1.96
C LEU A 35 0.19 -1.01 -0.61
N VAL A 36 1.41 -1.28 -0.12
CA VAL A 36 1.90 -0.74 1.16
C VAL A 36 1.91 0.79 1.19
N PRO A 37 2.42 1.52 0.17
CA PRO A 37 2.32 2.99 0.19
C PRO A 37 0.88 3.50 0.18
N MET A 38 -0.04 2.83 -0.54
CA MET A 38 -1.46 3.21 -0.54
C MET A 38 -2.10 3.03 0.84
N ALA A 39 -1.90 1.87 1.48
CA ALA A 39 -2.41 1.59 2.81
C ALA A 39 -1.80 2.53 3.86
N SER A 40 -0.49 2.76 3.80
CA SER A 40 0.22 3.64 4.74
C SER A 40 -0.21 5.10 4.59
N LEU A 41 -0.49 5.57 3.37
CA LEU A 41 -1.06 6.89 3.15
C LEU A 41 -2.50 6.98 3.69
N GLY A 42 -3.31 5.94 3.48
CA GLY A 42 -4.65 5.83 4.06
C GLY A 42 -4.62 5.96 5.57
N GLU A 43 -3.77 5.18 6.24
CA GLU A 43 -3.57 5.25 7.69
C GLU A 43 -3.13 6.64 8.16
N PHE A 44 -2.19 7.27 7.46
CA PHE A 44 -1.72 8.62 7.78
C PHE A 44 -2.81 9.70 7.67
N LEU A 45 -3.76 9.51 6.75
CA LEU A 45 -4.90 10.41 6.52
C LEU A 45 -6.17 9.96 7.23
N GLU A 46 -6.10 8.94 8.09
CA GLU A 46 -7.24 8.34 8.80
C GLU A 46 -8.33 7.76 7.87
N ILE A 47 -7.95 7.29 6.68
CA ILE A 47 -8.80 6.63 5.70
C ILE A 47 -8.57 5.13 5.75
N SER A 48 -9.62 4.37 6.07
CA SER A 48 -9.55 2.91 6.15
C SER A 48 -9.42 2.26 4.76
N THR A 49 -8.48 1.32 4.63
CA THR A 49 -8.20 0.57 3.39
C THR A 49 -8.34 -0.95 3.56
N PRO A 50 -9.45 -1.47 4.12
CA PRO A 50 -9.50 -2.82 4.66
C PRO A 50 -9.24 -3.93 3.63
N ILE A 51 -9.59 -3.70 2.36
CA ILE A 51 -9.33 -4.64 1.27
C ILE A 51 -7.85 -4.66 0.89
N ILE A 52 -7.19 -3.50 0.84
CA ILE A 52 -5.75 -3.41 0.57
C ILE A 52 -4.98 -4.07 1.72
N ASP A 53 -5.35 -3.77 2.97
CA ASP A 53 -4.76 -4.37 4.16
C ASP A 53 -4.86 -5.89 4.16
N SER A 54 -6.02 -6.43 3.75
CA SER A 54 -6.24 -7.87 3.66
C SER A 54 -5.33 -8.52 2.60
N ILE A 55 -5.16 -7.89 1.44
CA ILE A 55 -4.27 -8.39 0.38
C ILE A 55 -2.80 -8.35 0.82
N ILE A 56 -2.37 -7.27 1.48
CA ILE A 56 -1.02 -7.17 2.05
C ILE A 56 -0.79 -8.30 3.04
N ASN A 57 -1.74 -8.54 3.97
CA ASN A 57 -1.61 -9.58 4.98
C ASN A 57 -1.48 -10.99 4.36
N LEU A 58 -2.35 -11.32 3.39
CA LEU A 58 -2.26 -12.60 2.68
C LEU A 58 -0.93 -12.75 1.93
N SER A 59 -0.50 -11.69 1.24
CA SER A 59 0.77 -11.70 0.53
C SER A 59 1.96 -11.88 1.47
N SER A 60 1.93 -11.23 2.64
CA SER A 60 2.94 -11.38 3.68
C SER A 60 3.06 -12.81 4.20
N ILE A 61 1.93 -13.46 4.44
CA ILE A 61 1.90 -14.88 4.85
C ILE A 61 2.46 -15.78 3.74
N LEU A 62 2.04 -15.56 2.50
CA LEU A 62 2.49 -16.36 1.35
C LEU A 62 3.99 -16.23 1.08
N CYS A 63 4.54 -15.03 1.22
CA CYS A 63 5.96 -14.76 0.95
C CYS A 63 6.87 -14.91 2.17
N GLY A 64 6.32 -14.99 3.39
CA GLY A 64 7.10 -14.98 4.63
C GLY A 64 7.81 -13.64 4.88
N ILE A 65 7.26 -12.54 4.36
CA ILE A 65 7.83 -11.19 4.43
C ILE A 65 6.82 -10.26 5.07
N ASP A 66 7.23 -9.48 6.07
CA ASP A 66 6.38 -8.41 6.63
C ASP A 66 6.40 -7.19 5.71
N PHE A 67 5.50 -7.16 4.73
CA PHE A 67 5.46 -6.10 3.73
C PHE A 67 5.02 -4.77 4.33
N LYS A 68 4.21 -4.74 5.41
CA LYS A 68 3.85 -3.48 6.08
C LYS A 68 5.09 -2.82 6.67
N LYS A 69 5.98 -3.62 7.27
CA LYS A 69 7.23 -3.16 7.86
C LYS A 69 8.29 -2.81 6.81
N GLU A 70 8.53 -3.70 5.85
CA GLU A 70 9.65 -3.58 4.89
C GLU A 70 9.32 -2.74 3.66
N GLY A 71 8.04 -2.61 3.31
CA GLY A 71 7.60 -1.88 2.12
C GLY A 71 7.77 -0.36 2.21
N ARG A 72 7.40 0.32 1.12
CA ARG A 72 7.45 1.77 0.98
C ARG A 72 6.30 2.43 1.75
N ASN A 73 6.38 2.45 3.07
CA ASN A 73 5.44 3.17 3.93
C ASN A 73 5.88 4.62 4.17
N ILE A 74 4.98 5.46 4.70
CA ILE A 74 5.22 6.89 4.94
C ILE A 74 6.42 7.16 5.85
N LEU A 75 6.67 6.27 6.82
CA LEU A 75 7.80 6.37 7.74
C LEU A 75 9.11 6.02 7.03
N ASN A 76 9.18 4.89 6.33
CA ASN A 76 10.36 4.43 5.59
C ASN A 76 10.77 5.41 4.49
N LEU A 77 9.80 6.13 3.89
CA LEU A 77 10.06 7.15 2.87
C LEU A 77 10.29 8.56 3.44
N ASN A 78 10.21 8.75 4.77
CA ASN A 78 10.31 10.05 5.43
C ASN A 78 9.34 11.12 4.87
N LEU A 79 8.14 10.71 4.44
CA LEU A 79 7.19 11.58 3.75
C LEU A 79 6.23 12.31 4.68
N ALA A 80 6.10 11.91 5.94
CA ALA A 80 5.13 12.49 6.88
C ALA A 80 5.21 14.02 6.92
N ASN A 81 6.42 14.56 7.14
CA ASN A 81 6.62 16.01 7.20
C ASN A 81 6.35 16.73 5.87
N TYR A 82 6.64 16.07 4.74
CA TYR A 82 6.39 16.64 3.43
C TYR A 82 4.89 16.74 3.17
N ILE A 83 4.15 15.66 3.42
CA ILE A 83 2.70 15.60 3.21
C ILE A 83 1.99 16.62 4.11
N THR A 84 2.31 16.67 5.40
CA THR A 84 1.71 17.62 6.34
C THR A 84 1.89 19.08 5.89
N LYS A 85 3.02 19.43 5.28
CA LYS A 85 3.26 20.80 4.77
C LYS A 85 2.43 21.15 3.53
N GLN A 86 2.02 20.15 2.74
CA GLN A 86 1.31 20.36 1.49
C GLN A 86 -0.22 20.31 1.64
N ILE A 87 -0.72 19.71 2.72
CA ILE A 87 -2.15 19.76 3.05
C ILE A 87 -2.50 21.22 3.41
N LYS A 88 -3.38 21.85 2.61
CA LYS A 88 -3.88 23.23 2.79
C LYS A 88 -5.41 23.20 2.95
N GLY A 89 -5.95 23.99 3.88
CA GLY A 89 -7.41 24.17 4.05
C GLY A 89 -8.00 23.44 5.26
N GLU A 90 -9.32 23.59 5.45
CA GLU A 90 -10.11 23.06 6.58
C GLU A 90 -10.13 21.52 6.69
N ASP A 91 -9.55 20.82 5.71
CA ASP A 91 -9.20 19.40 5.75
C ASP A 91 -8.01 19.13 6.70
N LYS A 92 -8.06 19.72 7.90
CA LYS A 92 -7.23 19.29 9.02
C LYS A 92 -7.80 17.96 9.49
N PHE A 93 -7.51 16.89 8.76
CA PHE A 93 -7.41 15.57 9.35
C PHE A 93 -6.61 15.79 10.64
N GLU A 94 -7.17 15.44 11.80
CA GLU A 94 -6.51 15.62 13.08
C GLU A 94 -5.33 14.67 13.12
N VAL A 95 -4.27 14.97 12.36
CA VAL A 95 -3.01 14.23 12.35
C VAL A 95 -2.51 14.32 13.77
N LYS A 96 -2.78 13.27 14.55
CA LYS A 96 -2.24 13.14 15.89
C LYS A 96 -0.75 13.33 15.72
N LYS A 97 -0.24 14.40 16.33
CA LYS A 97 1.20 14.61 16.50
C LYS A 97 1.74 13.29 17.02
N SER A 98 2.48 12.57 16.18
CA SER A 98 3.20 11.36 16.57
C SER A 98 3.83 11.66 17.92
N SER A 99 3.45 10.89 18.94
CA SER A 99 4.00 11.02 20.28
C SER A 99 5.51 11.09 20.16
N LYS A 100 6.13 12.03 20.87
CA LYS A 100 7.57 12.10 21.07
C LYS A 100 8.07 10.67 21.35
N ALA A 101 8.74 10.06 20.37
CA ALA A 101 9.56 8.91 20.65
C ALA A 101 10.59 9.39 21.67
N GLN A 102 10.55 8.78 22.85
CA GLN A 102 11.52 8.96 23.91
C GLN A 102 12.92 8.84 23.33
N ILE A 103 13.64 9.96 23.27
CA ILE A 103 15.09 9.93 23.39
C ILE A 103 15.30 9.80 24.89
N SER A 104 15.33 8.56 25.37
CA SER A 104 15.90 8.24 26.68
C SER A 104 17.40 8.02 26.50
N THR A 105 18.11 8.78 27.31
CA THR A 105 19.52 8.73 27.73
C THR A 105 20.17 7.35 27.68
#